data_AF-A0A315DFF2-F1
#
_entry.id   AF-A0A315DFF2-F1
#
_cell.length_a   1.000
_cell.length_b   1.000
_cell.length_c   1.000
_cell.angle_alpha   90.00
_cell.angle_beta   90.00
_cell.angle_gamma   90.00
#
_symmetry.space_group_name_H-M   'P 1'
#
loop_
_entity.id
_entity.type
_entity.pdbx_description
1 polymer ?
#
loop_
_entity_poly.entity_id
_entity_poly.type
_entity_poly.pdbx_seq_one_letter_code
_entity_poly.pdbx_strand_id
1 'polypeptide(L)' 'MKKFEIEHFLRPEDGRDVFLAWLQGLRDMRAKVAVIRRVARMEMGNFGDHKSCAYWKIFQELR' A
#
# COMPACT_ATOMS: atom_id res chain seq x y z
N MET A 1 -12.32 -10.50 -13.84
CA MET A 1 -11.37 -9.44 -13.41
C MET A 1 -10.55 -9.98 -12.25
N LYS A 2 -9.22 -9.78 -12.24
CA LYS A 2 -8.35 -10.30 -11.18
C LYS A 2 -8.52 -9.42 -9.93
N LYS A 3 -8.91 -10.03 -8.81
CA LYS A 3 -8.99 -9.33 -7.52
C LYS A 3 -7.64 -9.44 -6.83
N PHE A 4 -7.18 -8.33 -6.27
CA PHE A 4 -5.97 -8.27 -5.47
C PHE A 4 -6.35 -8.09 -4.01
N GLU A 5 -5.57 -8.69 -3.13
CA GLU A 5 -5.67 -8.48 -1.69
C GLU A 5 -4.59 -7.47 -1.27
N ILE A 6 -4.96 -6.56 -0.39
CA ILE A 6 -4.03 -5.56 0.15
C ILE A 6 -3.52 -6.07 1.49
N GLU A 7 -2.24 -6.43 1.52
CA GLU A 7 -1.54 -6.78 2.76
C GLU A 7 -0.86 -5.53 3.34
N HIS A 8 -1.05 -5.32 4.63
CA HIS A 8 -0.37 -4.25 5.37
C HIS A 8 1.01 -4.72 5.79
N PHE A 9 2.05 -3.99 5.39
CA PHE A 9 3.41 -4.25 5.86
C PHE A 9 3.54 -3.78 7.30
N LEU A 10 3.76 -4.75 8.20
CA LEU A 10 4.10 -4.47 9.58
C LEU A 10 5.63 -4.44 9.72
N ARG A 11 6.13 -3.35 10.29
CA ARG A 11 7.55 -3.21 10.55
C ARG A 11 8.02 -4.33 11.51
N PRO A 12 9.05 -5.12 11.17
CA PRO A 12 9.45 -6.28 11.98
C PRO A 12 9.85 -5.95 13.41
N GLU A 13 10.45 -4.78 13.64
CA GLU A 13 11.02 -4.41 14.94
C GLU A 13 9.95 -4.14 16.02
N ASP A 14 8.78 -3.63 15.65
CA ASP A 14 7.75 -3.20 16.60
C ASP A 14 6.30 -3.42 16.14
N GLY A 15 6.10 -4.13 15.03
CA GLY A 15 4.78 -4.44 14.48
C GLY A 15 4.05 -3.20 13.93
N ARG A 16 4.72 -2.06 13.81
CA ARG A 16 4.07 -0.83 13.38
C ARG A 16 3.71 -0.87 11.90
N ASP A 17 2.46 -0.61 11.60
CA ASP A 17 2.03 -0.26 10.25
C ASP A 17 2.45 1.18 9.91
N VAL A 18 3.54 1.29 9.15
CA VAL A 18 4.12 2.59 8.77
C VAL A 18 3.19 3.37 7.85
N PHE A 19 2.48 2.68 6.95
CA PHE A 19 1.55 3.30 6.01
C PHE A 19 0.34 3.88 6.75
N LEU A 20 -0.29 3.09 7.62
CA LEU A 20 -1.46 3.53 8.38
C LEU A 20 -1.11 4.65 9.34
N ALA A 21 0.05 4.58 10.00
CA ALA A 21 0.51 5.65 10.89
C ALA A 21 0.70 6.98 10.14
N TRP A 22 1.30 6.95 8.96
CA TRP A 22 1.41 8.13 8.09
C TRP A 22 0.04 8.65 7.65
N LEU A 23 -0.84 7.75 7.18
CA LEU A 23 -2.18 8.11 6.71
C LEU A 23 -3.03 8.75 7.82
N GLN A 24 -2.89 8.26 9.05
CA GLN A 24 -3.56 8.82 10.23
C GLN A 24 -3.06 10.23 10.56
N GLY A 25 -1.77 10.51 10.37
CA GLY A 25 -1.14 11.80 10.62
C GLY A 25 -1.42 12.90 9.58
N LEU A 26 -2.05 12.59 8.44
CA LEU A 26 -2.41 13.59 7.43
C LEU A 26 -3.45 14.57 7.98
N ARG A 27 -3.09 15.86 7.99
CA ARG A 27 -3.99 16.96 8.41
C ARG A 27 -5.06 17.29 7.37
N ASP A 28 -4.73 17.18 6.09
CA ASP A 28 -5.68 17.43 5.00
C ASP A 28 -6.60 16.21 4.80
N MET A 29 -7.87 16.37 5.20
CA MET A 29 -8.88 15.33 5.09
C MET A 29 -9.23 14.98 3.64
N ARG A 30 -9.17 15.94 2.71
CA ARG A 30 -9.44 15.67 1.29
C ARG A 30 -8.34 14.81 0.69
N ALA A 31 -7.09 15.13 1.00
CA ALA A 31 -5.93 14.32 0.60
C ALA A 31 -6.03 12.90 1.18
N LYS A 32 -6.35 12.77 2.47
CA LYS A 32 -6.54 11.47 3.14
C LYS A 32 -7.60 10.60 2.46
N VAL A 33 -8.78 11.18 2.17
CA VAL A 33 -9.86 10.48 1.45
C VAL A 33 -9.44 10.10 0.03
N ALA A 34 -8.69 10.94 -0.68
CA ALA A 34 -8.20 10.64 -2.02
C ALA A 34 -7.24 9.44 -2.02
N VAL A 35 -6.34 9.36 -1.05
CA VAL A 35 -5.42 8.22 -0.87
C VAL A 35 -6.21 6.94 -0.58
N ILE A 36 -7.14 6.96 0.38
CA ILE A 36 -7.98 5.79 0.72
C ILE A 36 -8.71 5.27 -0.53
N ARG A 37 -9.33 6.15 -1.31
CA ARG A 37 -10.04 5.77 -2.54
C ARG A 37 -9.10 5.23 -3.63
N ARG A 38 -7.85 5.69 -3.69
CA ARG A 38 -6.85 5.15 -4.63
C ARG A 38 -6.46 3.73 -4.26
N VAL A 39 -6.23 3.47 -2.97
CA VAL A 39 -5.89 2.14 -2.44
C VAL A 39 -7.02 1.15 -2.67
N ALA A 40 -8.27 1.49 -2.35
CA ALA A 40 -9.43 0.62 -2.61
C ALA A 40 -9.60 0.22 -4.09
N ARG A 41 -9.18 1.07 -5.03
CA ARG A 41 -9.23 0.73 -6.47
C ARG A 41 -8.18 -0.31 -6.88
N MET A 42 -7.10 -0.46 -6.11
CA MET A 42 -6.06 -1.46 -6.37
C MET A 42 -6.57 -2.89 -6.16
N GLU A 43 -7.51 -3.11 -5.24
CA GLU A 43 -8.16 -4.42 -5.03
C GLU A 43 -8.88 -4.92 -6.30
N MET A 44 -9.35 -3.97 -7.11
CA MET A 44 -9.96 -4.24 -8.41
C MET A 44 -8.95 -4.33 -9.56
N GLY A 45 -7.65 -4.32 -9.27
CA GLY A 45 -6.58 -4.34 -10.28
C GLY A 45 -6.45 -3.03 -11.06
N ASN A 46 -7.13 -1.96 -10.63
CA ASN A 46 -6.90 -0.63 -11.15
C ASN A 46 -5.78 -0.02 -10.31
N PHE A 47 -4.57 0.04 -10.84
CA PHE A 47 -3.42 0.62 -10.13
C PHE A 47 -3.17 2.08 -10.54
N GLY A 48 -3.69 2.50 -11.70
CA GLY A 48 -3.32 3.78 -12.33
C GLY A 48 -1.90 3.72 -12.89
N ASP A 49 -1.21 4.86 -12.89
CA ASP A 49 0.18 4.97 -13.32
C ASP A 49 1.09 4.29 -12.32
N HIS A 50 1.44 3.03 -12.62
CA HIS A 50 2.30 2.20 -11.80
C HIS A 50 3.37 1.56 -12.67
N LYS A 51 4.52 1.28 -12.06
CA LYS A 51 5.58 0.43 -12.62
C LYS A 51 5.97 -0.59 -11.58
N SER A 52 6.32 -1.79 -12.01
CA SER A 52 6.89 -2.79 -11.10
C SER A 52 8.21 -2.27 -10.52
N CYS A 53 8.40 -2.46 -9.22
CA CYS A 53 9.68 -2.13 -8.60
C CYS A 53 10.67 -3.27 -8.89
N ALA A 54 11.79 -2.96 -9.55
CA ALA A 54 12.76 -3.96 -10.01
C ALA A 54 13.43 -4.77 -8.87
N TYR A 55 13.41 -4.23 -7.65
CA TYR A 55 13.96 -4.87 -6.44
C TYR A 55 13.13 -6.07 -5.95
N TRP A 56 11.97 -6.36 -6.54
CA TRP A 56 11.13 -7.49 -6.13
C TRP A 56 11.85 -8.85 -6.19
N LYS A 57 12.85 -9.01 -7.08
CA LYS A 57 13.65 -10.23 -7.16
C LYS A 57 14.43 -10.53 -5.88
N ILE A 58 14.88 -9.49 -5.16
CA ILE A 58 15.64 -9.65 -3.90
C ILE A 58 14.71 -10.11 -2.77
N PHE A 59 13.43 -9.70 -2.81
CA PHE A 59 12.46 -10.06 -1.78
C PHE A 59 11.81 -11.45 -1.97
N GLN A 60 11.89 -12.06 -3.15
CA GLN A 60 11.37 -13.42 -3.36
C GLN A 60 12.19 -14.51 -2.66
N GLU A 61 13.49 -14.29 -2.43
CA GLU A 61 14.37 -15.25 -1.75
C GLU A 61 14.24 -15.20 -0.22
N LEU A 62 13.48 -14.24 0.33
CA LEU A 62 13.33 -14.00 1.77
C LEU A 62 11.95 -14.37 2.33
N ARG A 63 11.10 -15.05 1.56
CA ARG A 63 9.79 -15.55 2.03
C ARG A 63 9.77 -17.07 2.09
#